data_AF-A0A9W7L771-F1
#
_entry.id   AF-A0A9W7L771-F1
#
_cell.length_a   1.000
_cell.length_b   1.000
_cell.length_c   1.000
_cell.angle_alpha   90.00
_cell.angle_beta   90.00
_cell.angle_gamma   90.00
#
_symmetry.space_group_name_H-M   'P 1'
#
loop_
_entity.id
_entity.type
_entity.pdbx_description
1 polymer ?
#
loop_
_entity_poly.entity_id
_entity_poly.type
_entity_poly.pdbx_seq_one_letter_code
_entity_poly.pdbx_strand_id
1 'polypeptide(L)'
;MSVKQTESEVDDRKNGNKGPSDEIITTERRTLTGVTSPWNTCCVWDARILRTVGFLQVSEGSPSPDGWDGGVEEVATLSLLYGLSGGRRVGRLMKGLKSLVWDTGDLTGERKVWHERKMESKVKRAEGQRILMGMEKGEVEHTFIGGEGGE
;
A
#
# COMPACT_ATOMS: atom_id res chain seq x y z
N MET A 1 -26.49 -9.82 -38.80
CA MET A 1 -27.22 -10.93 -38.17
C MET A 1 -26.28 -12.11 -38.00
N SER A 2 -25.83 -12.37 -36.78
CA SER A 2 -25.51 -13.73 -36.29
C SER A 2 -25.20 -13.62 -34.79
N VAL A 3 -25.99 -14.31 -33.99
CA VAL A 3 -25.85 -14.44 -32.52
C VAL A 3 -24.83 -15.54 -32.22
N LYS A 4 -24.10 -15.39 -31.10
CA LYS A 4 -23.60 -16.43 -30.15
C LYS A 4 -22.55 -15.78 -29.23
N GLN A 5 -22.43 -16.04 -27.94
CA GLN A 5 -23.24 -16.69 -26.90
C GLN A 5 -22.57 -16.23 -25.59
N THR A 6 -23.37 -15.92 -24.57
CA THR A 6 -22.95 -15.56 -23.20
C THR A 6 -22.40 -16.76 -22.45
N GLU A 7 -21.29 -16.61 -21.74
CA GLU A 7 -20.95 -17.47 -20.59
C GLU A 7 -20.41 -16.60 -19.45
N SER A 8 -21.26 -16.46 -18.43
CA SER A 8 -20.93 -16.04 -17.08
C SER A 8 -20.50 -17.30 -16.30
N GLU A 9 -19.22 -17.40 -15.94
CA GLU A 9 -18.77 -18.47 -15.05
C GLU A 9 -19.12 -18.13 -13.60
N VAL A 10 -20.13 -18.85 -13.09
CA VAL A 10 -20.43 -18.99 -11.67
C VAL A 10 -19.68 -20.26 -11.21
N ASP A 11 -18.57 -20.11 -10.49
CA ASP A 11 -17.83 -21.23 -9.88
C ASP A 11 -18.59 -21.68 -8.62
N ASP A 12 -19.39 -22.73 -8.80
CA ASP A 12 -20.25 -23.35 -7.80
C ASP A 12 -19.46 -24.42 -7.02
N ARG A 13 -18.50 -23.99 -6.20
CA ARG A 13 -17.85 -24.86 -5.21
C ARG A 13 -18.44 -24.67 -3.83
N LYS A 14 -19.56 -25.35 -3.61
CA LYS A 14 -20.10 -25.66 -2.28
C LYS A 14 -19.10 -26.54 -1.52
N ASN A 15 -18.42 -25.96 -0.54
CA ASN A 15 -17.85 -26.72 0.55
C ASN A 15 -18.20 -26.04 1.87
N GLY A 16 -18.89 -26.79 2.74
CA GLY A 16 -19.43 -26.30 4.01
C GLY A 16 -18.32 -25.85 4.95
N ASN A 17 -18.19 -24.54 5.08
CA ASN A 17 -17.66 -23.90 6.27
C ASN A 17 -18.43 -22.59 6.42
N LYS A 18 -19.27 -22.46 7.45
CA LYS A 18 -19.87 -21.16 7.78
C LYS A 18 -18.73 -20.26 8.28
N GLY A 19 -18.10 -19.56 7.35
CA GLY A 19 -17.09 -18.54 7.63
C GLY A 19 -17.68 -17.37 8.42
N PRO A 20 -16.83 -16.54 9.04
CA PRO A 20 -17.30 -15.42 9.85
C PRO A 20 -18.09 -14.44 8.97
N SER A 21 -19.15 -13.85 9.56
CA SER A 21 -20.07 -12.80 9.07
C SER A 21 -19.77 -12.18 7.69
N ASP A 22 -20.83 -12.01 6.87
CA ASP A 22 -20.88 -11.30 5.58
C ASP A 22 -20.21 -9.90 5.58
N GLU A 23 -18.89 -9.85 5.69
CA GLU A 23 -18.11 -8.63 5.60
C GLU A 23 -17.87 -8.34 4.13
N ILE A 24 -18.41 -7.21 3.67
CA ILE A 24 -18.11 -6.69 2.33
C ILE A 24 -16.63 -6.35 2.31
N ILE A 25 -15.90 -6.98 1.38
CA ILE A 25 -14.49 -6.71 1.12
C ILE A 25 -14.39 -5.98 -0.22
N THR A 26 -13.96 -4.72 -0.19
CA THR A 26 -13.65 -3.97 -1.40
C THR A 26 -12.14 -3.81 -1.52
N THR A 27 -11.62 -3.86 -2.75
CA THR A 27 -10.20 -3.64 -3.02
C THR A 27 -10.04 -2.62 -4.14
N GLU A 28 -9.19 -1.63 -3.90
CA GLU A 28 -8.82 -0.60 -4.89
C GLU A 28 -7.30 -0.64 -5.11
N ARG A 29 -6.86 -0.34 -6.34
CA ARG A 29 -5.45 -0.12 -6.63
C ARG A 29 -5.13 1.36 -6.55
N ARG A 30 -4.02 1.68 -5.89
CA ARG A 30 -3.50 3.05 -5.79
C ARG A 30 -2.03 3.08 -6.16
N THR A 31 -1.58 4.26 -6.60
CA THR A 31 -0.16 4.56 -6.75
C THR A 31 0.55 4.38 -5.41
N LEU A 32 1.69 3.70 -5.42
CA LEU A 32 2.55 3.56 -4.27
C LEU A 32 3.26 4.89 -3.94
N THR A 33 3.06 5.38 -2.73
CA THR A 33 3.64 6.63 -2.21
C THR A 33 4.00 6.48 -0.74
N GLY A 34 4.64 7.48 -0.15
CA GLY A 34 4.94 7.51 1.28
C GLY A 34 3.72 7.50 2.21
N VAL A 35 2.51 7.74 1.70
CA VAL A 35 1.26 7.76 2.50
C VAL A 35 0.21 6.72 2.07
N THR A 36 0.44 6.03 0.95
CA THR A 36 -0.38 4.88 0.51
C THR A 36 0.31 3.54 0.76
N SER A 37 1.62 3.54 1.03
CA SER A 37 2.33 2.34 1.45
C SER A 37 1.84 1.85 2.83
N PRO A 38 1.81 0.53 3.05
CA PRO A 38 1.60 -0.01 4.39
C PRO A 38 2.85 0.29 5.23
N TRP A 39 2.69 1.02 6.34
CA TRP A 39 3.81 1.38 7.22
C TRP A 39 4.12 0.28 8.23
N ASN A 40 5.39 0.10 8.55
CA ASN A 40 5.94 -1.01 9.34
C ASN A 40 5.20 -1.34 10.66
N THR A 41 4.60 -0.35 11.36
CA THR A 41 3.96 -0.53 12.68
C THR A 41 2.97 -1.70 12.74
N CYS A 42 2.28 -2.02 11.62
CA CYS A 42 1.37 -3.16 11.53
C CYS A 42 1.57 -3.97 10.23
N CYS A 43 2.77 -3.96 9.65
CA CYS A 43 3.05 -4.70 8.42
C CYS A 43 3.42 -6.15 8.68
N VAL A 44 2.89 -7.04 7.84
CA VAL A 44 3.32 -8.44 7.75
C VAL A 44 4.04 -8.63 6.42
N TRP A 45 5.29 -9.06 6.49
CA TRP A 45 6.12 -9.34 5.32
C TRP A 45 6.24 -10.85 5.08
N ASP A 46 6.04 -11.28 3.84
CA ASP A 46 6.43 -12.65 3.46
C ASP A 46 7.96 -12.70 3.36
N ALA A 47 8.62 -13.28 4.37
CA ALA A 47 10.07 -13.39 4.43
C ALA A 47 10.68 -14.10 3.21
N ARG A 48 9.94 -15.00 2.55
CA ARG A 48 10.41 -15.71 1.33
C ARG A 48 10.53 -14.77 0.15
N ILE A 49 9.67 -13.74 0.10
CA ILE A 49 9.71 -12.68 -0.90
C ILE A 49 10.72 -11.61 -0.46
N LEU A 50 10.65 -11.14 0.79
CA LEU A 50 11.50 -10.06 1.28
C LEU A 50 12.99 -10.40 1.19
N ARG A 51 13.39 -11.66 1.44
CA ARG A 51 14.79 -12.09 1.30
C ARG A 51 15.39 -11.91 -0.10
N THR A 52 14.57 -11.70 -1.13
CA THR A 52 15.06 -11.50 -2.51
C THR A 52 15.66 -10.12 -2.71
N VAL A 53 15.22 -9.12 -1.95
CA VAL A 53 15.63 -7.72 -2.10
C VAL A 53 16.12 -7.07 -0.81
N GLY A 54 15.64 -7.54 0.34
CA GLY A 54 15.82 -6.88 1.63
C GLY A 54 15.16 -5.50 1.67
N PHE A 55 15.38 -4.78 2.77
CA PHE A 55 15.17 -3.34 2.80
C PHE A 55 16.39 -2.64 2.20
N LEU A 56 16.15 -1.63 1.36
CA LEU A 56 17.20 -0.99 0.58
C LEU A 56 17.86 0.14 1.37
N GLN A 57 19.20 0.18 1.41
CA GLN A 57 19.96 1.20 2.13
C GLN A 57 19.72 2.63 1.63
N VAL A 58 19.22 2.80 0.40
CA VAL A 58 18.77 4.11 -0.12
C VAL A 58 17.71 4.75 0.79
N SER A 59 17.02 3.94 1.61
CA SER A 59 16.03 4.37 2.57
C SER A 59 16.59 5.10 3.79
N GLU A 60 17.84 4.84 4.15
CA GLU A 60 18.56 5.49 5.28
C GLU A 60 18.85 6.96 5.00
N GLY A 61 19.08 7.30 3.73
CA GLY A 61 19.44 8.65 3.34
C GLY A 61 19.68 8.77 1.86
N SER A 62 19.14 9.84 1.28
CA SER A 62 19.39 10.25 -0.10
C SER A 62 19.80 11.72 -0.13
N PRO A 63 20.70 12.12 -1.05
CA PRO A 63 21.05 13.53 -1.21
C PRO A 63 19.82 14.38 -1.51
N SER A 64 19.64 15.45 -0.75
CA SER A 64 18.61 16.47 -0.94
C SER A 64 19.25 17.86 -0.98
N PRO A 65 18.58 18.89 -1.53
CA PRO A 65 19.10 20.26 -1.52
C PRO A 65 19.45 20.78 -0.12
N ASP A 66 18.78 20.26 0.91
CA ASP A 66 18.93 20.67 2.31
C ASP A 66 19.81 19.71 3.14
N GLY A 67 20.42 18.70 2.49
CA GLY A 67 21.33 17.74 3.14
C GLY A 67 21.02 16.28 2.78
N TRP A 68 20.72 15.47 3.80
CA TRP A 68 20.39 14.06 3.66
C TRP A 68 18.96 13.81 4.13
N ASP A 69 18.10 13.39 3.21
CA ASP A 69 16.73 13.00 3.52
C ASP A 69 16.67 11.48 3.63
N GLY A 70 16.39 10.96 4.83
CA GLY A 70 15.88 9.59 4.96
C GLY A 70 14.58 9.45 4.17
N GLY A 71 14.15 8.26 3.79
CA GLY A 71 12.87 8.13 3.07
C GLY A 71 11.92 7.10 3.64
N VAL A 72 11.36 6.26 2.78
CA VAL A 72 10.30 5.31 3.14
C VAL A 72 10.70 3.93 2.62
N GLU A 73 11.21 3.10 3.53
CA GLU A 73 11.74 1.75 3.29
C GLU A 73 10.78 0.88 2.47
N GLU A 74 9.50 0.95 2.82
CA GLU A 74 8.45 0.14 2.19
C GLU A 74 8.25 0.56 0.74
N VAL A 75 8.34 1.85 0.41
CA VAL A 75 8.20 2.34 -0.97
C VAL A 75 9.37 1.88 -1.83
N ALA A 76 10.60 2.01 -1.34
CA ALA A 76 11.78 1.56 -2.06
C ALA A 76 11.73 0.05 -2.32
N THR A 77 11.43 -0.73 -1.28
CA THR A 77 11.35 -2.20 -1.34
C THR A 77 10.24 -2.67 -2.27
N LEU A 78 9.02 -2.12 -2.13
CA LEU A 78 7.88 -2.50 -2.97
C LEU A 78 8.06 -2.05 -4.42
N SER A 79 8.68 -0.89 -4.68
CA SER A 79 8.96 -0.43 -6.06
C SER A 79 9.92 -1.38 -6.77
N LEU A 80 10.97 -1.84 -6.09
CA LEU A 80 11.91 -2.81 -6.65
C LEU A 80 11.22 -4.17 -6.91
N LEU A 81 10.43 -4.66 -5.95
CA LEU A 81 9.67 -5.91 -6.13
C LEU A 81 8.64 -5.81 -7.26
N TYR A 82 7.97 -4.66 -7.40
CA TYR A 82 7.04 -4.37 -8.48
C TYR A 82 7.75 -4.48 -9.84
N GLY A 83 8.88 -3.78 -10.00
CA GLY A 83 9.70 -3.84 -11.21
C GLY A 83 10.22 -5.25 -11.53
N LEU A 84 10.85 -5.91 -10.55
CA LEU A 84 11.39 -7.28 -10.72
C LEU A 84 10.31 -8.33 -11.04
N SER A 85 9.06 -8.07 -10.65
CA SER A 85 7.94 -8.97 -10.91
C SER A 85 7.17 -8.65 -12.18
N GLY A 86 7.52 -7.59 -12.91
CA GLY A 86 6.76 -7.10 -14.07
C GLY A 86 5.36 -6.59 -13.66
N GLY A 87 5.26 -5.92 -12.52
CA GLY A 87 4.00 -5.35 -12.00
C GLY A 87 3.05 -6.33 -11.32
N ARG A 88 3.44 -7.60 -11.16
CA ARG A 88 2.56 -8.64 -10.58
C ARG A 88 2.52 -8.63 -9.06
N ARG A 89 3.58 -8.17 -8.39
CA ARG A 89 3.66 -8.11 -6.92
C ARG A 89 3.39 -6.70 -6.45
N VAL A 90 2.36 -6.55 -5.63
CA VAL A 90 1.97 -5.30 -4.98
C VAL A 90 1.87 -5.52 -3.48
N GLY A 91 2.17 -4.47 -2.70
CA GLY A 91 1.82 -4.47 -1.28
C GLY A 91 0.31 -4.43 -1.11
N ARG A 92 -0.18 -4.93 0.03
CA ARG A 92 -1.59 -4.81 0.40
C ARG A 92 -1.73 -4.10 1.74
N LEU A 93 -2.56 -3.07 1.78
CA LEU A 93 -2.93 -2.34 2.99
C LEU A 93 -4.37 -2.70 3.37
N MET A 94 -4.53 -3.34 4.52
CA MET A 94 -5.85 -3.68 5.07
C MET A 94 -6.42 -2.48 5.84
N LYS A 95 -7.66 -2.12 5.55
CA LYS A 95 -8.41 -1.02 6.17
C LYS A 95 -9.72 -1.54 6.75
N GLY A 96 -10.26 -0.83 7.75
CA GLY A 96 -11.55 -1.19 8.37
C GLY A 96 -11.48 -2.35 9.36
N LEU A 97 -10.29 -2.73 9.84
CA LEU A 97 -10.16 -3.73 10.89
C LEU A 97 -10.86 -3.22 12.16
N LYS A 98 -11.93 -3.89 12.59
CA LYS A 98 -12.74 -3.51 13.78
C LYS A 98 -11.91 -3.28 15.04
N SER A 99 -10.80 -4.01 15.19
CA SER A 99 -9.89 -3.92 16.33
C SER A 99 -8.81 -2.85 16.21
N LEU A 100 -8.71 -2.15 15.08
CA LEU A 100 -7.64 -1.20 14.79
C LEU A 100 -8.18 0.01 14.02
N VAL A 101 -8.32 1.13 14.72
CA VAL A 101 -8.68 2.42 14.14
C VAL A 101 -7.43 3.30 14.12
N TRP A 102 -7.03 3.74 12.93
CA TRP A 102 -6.02 4.78 12.78
C TRP A 102 -6.70 6.14 12.86
N ASP A 103 -6.75 6.72 14.05
CA ASP A 103 -7.45 7.98 14.30
C ASP A 103 -6.49 9.18 14.28
N THR A 104 -6.73 10.10 13.36
CA THR A 104 -6.08 11.40 13.29
C THR A 104 -7.08 12.56 13.27
N GLY A 105 -8.37 12.29 13.53
CA GLY A 105 -9.46 13.26 13.41
C GLY A 105 -9.38 14.39 14.43
N ASP A 106 -8.90 14.08 15.64
CA ASP A 106 -8.82 15.03 16.76
C ASP A 106 -7.52 15.85 16.80
N LEU A 107 -6.67 15.76 15.76
CA LEU A 107 -5.46 16.57 15.68
C LEU A 107 -5.83 18.04 15.43
N THR A 108 -5.39 18.92 16.34
CA THR A 108 -5.69 20.37 16.28
C THR A 108 -4.43 21.23 16.42
N GLY A 109 -4.55 22.52 16.07
CA GLY A 109 -3.49 23.53 16.22
C GLY A 109 -2.18 23.16 15.53
N GLU A 110 -1.06 23.42 16.23
CA GLU A 110 0.29 23.12 15.73
C GLU A 110 0.50 21.63 15.42
N ARG A 111 -0.20 20.75 16.13
CA ARG A 111 -0.05 19.30 15.95
C ARG A 111 -0.58 18.84 14.60
N LYS A 112 -1.71 19.40 14.15
CA LYS A 112 -2.27 19.14 12.82
C LYS A 112 -1.34 19.63 11.72
N VAL A 113 -0.85 20.86 11.83
CA VAL A 113 0.11 21.45 10.86
C VAL A 113 1.39 20.62 10.79
N TRP A 114 1.92 20.18 11.93
CA TRP A 114 3.08 19.31 11.96
C TRP A 114 2.80 17.96 11.31
N HIS A 115 1.63 17.37 11.56
CA HIS A 115 1.21 16.11 10.94
C HIS A 115 1.14 16.23 9.41
N GLU A 116 0.47 17.27 8.88
CA GLU A 116 0.36 17.53 7.44
C GLU A 116 1.74 17.67 6.79
N ARG A 117 2.63 18.49 7.37
CA ARG A 117 4.02 18.63 6.91
C ARG A 117 4.77 17.30 6.92
N LYS A 118 4.56 16.46 7.94
CA LYS A 118 5.17 15.13 8.01
C LYS A 118 4.65 14.22 6.91
N MET A 119 3.35 14.25 6.60
CA MET A 119 2.77 13.47 5.50
C MET A 119 3.31 13.91 4.14
N GLU A 120 3.33 15.21 3.87
CA GLU A 120 3.92 15.78 2.65
C GLU A 120 5.40 15.38 2.50
N SER A 121 6.17 15.47 3.59
CA SER A 121 7.58 15.06 3.58
C SER A 121 7.73 13.58 3.22
N LYS A 122 6.81 12.70 3.65
CA LYS A 122 6.86 11.27 3.30
C LYS A 122 6.63 11.06 1.81
N VAL A 123 5.70 11.79 1.21
CA VAL A 123 5.44 11.74 -0.24
C VAL A 123 6.68 12.19 -1.01
N LYS A 124 7.23 13.37 -0.67
CA LYS A 124 8.41 13.93 -1.36
C LYS A 124 9.62 13.02 -1.26
N ARG A 125 9.95 12.54 -0.05
CA ARG A 125 11.14 11.70 0.18
C ARG A 125 11.02 10.34 -0.51
N ALA A 126 9.84 9.73 -0.49
CA ALA A 126 9.58 8.48 -1.21
C ALA A 126 9.75 8.63 -2.74
N GLU A 127 9.26 9.74 -3.30
CA GLU A 127 9.43 10.03 -4.73
C GLU A 127 10.90 10.26 -5.10
N GLY A 128 11.65 11.01 -4.29
CA GLY A 128 13.08 11.24 -4.49
C GLY A 128 13.89 9.94 -4.53
N GLN A 129 13.59 9.01 -3.62
CA GLN A 129 14.24 7.68 -3.61
C GLN A 129 13.91 6.85 -4.84
N ARG A 130 12.64 6.83 -5.25
CA ARG A 130 12.22 6.13 -6.46
C ARG A 130 12.98 6.65 -7.68
N ILE A 131 13.11 7.98 -7.82
CA ILE A 131 13.85 8.62 -8.90
C ILE A 131 15.32 8.23 -8.85
N LEU A 132 15.94 8.29 -7.68
CA LEU A 132 17.35 7.91 -7.48
C LEU A 132 17.61 6.44 -7.85
N MET A 133 16.67 5.56 -7.56
CA MET A 133 16.72 4.14 -7.92
C MET A 133 16.44 3.87 -9.40
N GLY A 134 15.96 4.86 -10.17
CA GLY A 134 15.55 4.68 -11.57
C GLY A 134 14.35 3.73 -11.75
N MET A 135 13.51 3.58 -10.73
CA MET A 135 12.38 2.64 -10.75
C MET A 135 11.09 3.31 -11.19
N GLU A 136 10.15 2.58 -11.80
CA GLU A 136 8.80 3.10 -12.05
C GLU A 136 7.99 3.26 -10.75
N LYS A 137 6.87 3.99 -10.84
CA LYS A 137 5.92 4.06 -9.73
C LYS A 137 5.22 2.70 -9.60
N GLY A 138 5.41 2.05 -8.45
CA GLY A 138 4.69 0.84 -8.12
C GLY A 138 3.22 1.10 -7.79
N GLU A 139 2.51 0.01 -7.54
CA GLU A 139 1.12 0.03 -7.07
C GLU A 139 0.98 -0.65 -5.71
N VAL A 140 -0.11 -0.31 -5.02
CA VAL A 140 -0.52 -0.91 -3.74
C VAL A 140 -2.03 -1.18 -3.78
N GLU A 141 -2.44 -2.34 -3.26
CA GLU A 141 -3.85 -2.68 -3.07
C GLU A 141 -4.32 -2.22 -1.70
N HIS A 142 -5.36 -1.38 -1.64
CA HIS A 142 -6.04 -1.07 -0.39
C HIS A 142 -7.30 -1.94 -0.31
N THR A 143 -7.37 -2.79 0.70
CA THR A 143 -8.50 -3.69 0.93
C THR A 143 -9.27 -3.23 2.16
N PHE A 144 -10.54 -2.84 1.99
CA PHE A 144 -11.42 -2.42 3.07
C PHE A 144 -12.29 -3.60 3.50
N ILE A 145 -12.36 -3.83 4.81
CA ILE A 145 -13.21 -4.84 5.43
C ILE A 145 -14.28 -4.08 6.23
N GLY A 146 -15.53 -4.12 5.79
CA GLY A 146 -16.64 -3.42 6.46
C GLY A 146 -17.59 -2.74 5.48
N GLY A 147 -18.90 -2.80 5.78
CA GLY A 147 -19.96 -2.27 4.92
C GLY A 147 -19.89 -0.74 4.76
N GLU A 148 -20.15 -0.34 3.51
CA GLU A 148 -20.24 1.02 2.96
C GLU A 148 -18.99 1.90 3.08
N GLY A 149 -18.48 2.31 1.91
CA GLY A 149 -17.54 3.40 1.79
C GLY A 149 -18.20 4.68 2.31
N GLY A 150 -17.70 5.20 3.42
CA GLY A 150 -18.01 6.53 3.92
C GLY A 150 -16.83 7.44 3.70
N GLU A 151 -16.96 8.35 2.73
CA GLU A 151 -16.41 9.71 2.84
C GLU A 151 -17.30 10.53 3.78
#